data_AF-A0A7J4I0F6-F1
#
_entry.id   AF-A0A7J4I0F6-F1
#
_cell.length_a   1.000
_cell.length_b   1.000
_cell.length_c   1.000
_cell.angle_alpha   90.00
_cell.angle_beta   90.00
_cell.angle_gamma   90.00
#
_symmetry.space_group_name_H-M   'P 1'
#
loop_
_entity.id
_entity.type
_entity.pdbx_description
1 polymer ?
#
loop_
_entity_poly.entity_id
_entity_poly.type
_entity_poly.pdbx_seq_one_letter_code
_entity_poly.pdbx_strand_id
1 'polypeptide(L)'
;MDQNQLKKAMVDTLAQQNGLLFAEPAIVHRVTYSGRDILAKNSRFEKGYVDERGYVPVEWWIMSMTQAGNAVKKAGEGITRIQLSDGASLLLTQARELCEQELFGNFAQHWPLTKILDIGGAKVKTSFGTEEVPPIPPHVHFGE
;
A
#
# COMPACT_ATOMS: atom_id res chain seq x y z
N MET A 1 -0.66 -14.91 19.61
CA MET A 1 -1.21 -16.15 19.05
C MET A 1 -0.08 -16.92 18.41
N ASP A 2 -0.09 -18.25 18.51
CA ASP A 2 0.82 -19.08 17.69
C ASP A 2 0.34 -19.15 16.22
N GLN A 3 1.14 -19.76 15.35
CA GLN A 3 0.82 -19.87 13.92
C GLN A 3 -0.47 -20.66 13.65
N ASN A 4 -0.75 -21.70 14.43
CA ASN A 4 -1.95 -22.53 14.25
C ASN A 4 -3.21 -21.77 14.65
N GLN A 5 -3.13 -20.98 15.72
CA GLN A 5 -4.21 -20.09 16.16
C GLN A 5 -4.50 -19.03 15.10
N LEU A 6 -3.47 -18.40 14.53
CA LEU A 6 -3.64 -17.41 13.46
C LEU A 6 -4.25 -18.02 12.19
N LYS A 7 -3.77 -19.19 11.78
CA LYS A 7 -4.36 -19.92 10.64
C LYS A 7 -5.85 -20.20 10.88
N LYS A 8 -6.20 -20.73 12.06
CA LYS A 8 -7.58 -21.02 12.41
C LYS A 8 -8.43 -19.75 12.37
N ALA A 9 -7.97 -18.67 12.98
CA ALA A 9 -8.69 -17.38 13.02
C ALA A 9 -8.92 -16.82 11.61
N MET A 10 -7.96 -16.98 10.69
CA MET A 10 -8.11 -16.57 9.29
C MET A 10 -9.17 -17.39 8.54
N VAL A 11 -9.14 -18.72 8.68
CA VAL A 11 -10.13 -19.61 8.05
C VAL A 11 -11.53 -19.36 8.62
N ASP A 12 -11.64 -19.18 9.94
CA ASP A 12 -12.90 -18.82 10.60
C ASP A 12 -13.41 -17.47 10.09
N THR A 13 -12.53 -16.47 9.92
CA THR A 13 -12.86 -15.15 9.38
C THR A 13 -13.43 -15.27 7.97
N LEU A 14 -12.78 -16.01 7.06
CA LEU A 14 -13.27 -16.25 5.70
C LEU A 14 -14.65 -16.91 5.70
N ALA A 15 -14.86 -17.92 6.54
CA ALA A 15 -16.15 -18.60 6.64
C ALA A 15 -17.26 -17.67 7.16
N GLN A 16 -16.97 -16.89 8.22
CA GLN A 16 -17.94 -15.97 8.83
C GLN A 16 -18.27 -14.77 7.93
N GLN A 17 -17.31 -14.31 7.13
CA GLN A 17 -17.43 -13.15 6.25
C GLN A 17 -17.78 -13.53 4.80
N ASN A 18 -18.17 -14.79 4.55
CA ASN A 18 -18.50 -15.31 3.21
C ASN A 18 -17.40 -15.02 2.16
N GLY A 19 -16.14 -15.19 2.55
CA GLY A 19 -14.97 -14.98 1.69
C GLY A 19 -14.55 -13.51 1.54
N LEU A 20 -15.23 -12.57 2.19
CA LEU A 20 -14.81 -11.16 2.23
C LEU A 20 -13.70 -10.98 3.26
N LEU A 21 -12.77 -10.09 2.98
CA LEU A 21 -11.73 -9.66 3.91
C LEU A 21 -11.74 -8.15 4.02
N PHE A 22 -11.58 -7.68 5.25
CA PHE A 22 -11.42 -6.27 5.55
C PHE A 22 -9.97 -5.98 5.90
N ALA A 23 -9.46 -4.82 5.49
CA ALA A 23 -8.06 -4.50 5.61
C ALA A 23 -7.84 -3.04 5.98
N GLU A 24 -6.74 -2.77 6.67
CA GLU A 24 -6.25 -1.41 6.85
C GLU A 24 -5.61 -0.89 5.56
N PRO A 25 -5.73 0.42 5.26
CA PRO A 25 -5.02 1.02 4.15
C PRO A 25 -3.49 0.85 4.28
N ALA A 26 -2.86 0.21 3.29
CA ALA A 26 -1.39 0.18 3.21
C ALA A 26 -0.88 1.45 2.55
N ILE A 27 -0.68 2.49 3.36
CA ILE A 27 -0.18 3.79 2.89
C ILE A 27 1.34 3.72 2.68
N VAL A 28 1.78 4.17 1.50
CA VAL A 28 3.18 4.26 1.13
C VAL A 28 3.58 5.72 0.99
N HIS A 29 4.69 6.06 1.63
CA HIS A 29 5.24 7.40 1.61
C HIS A 29 6.35 7.50 0.58
N ARG A 30 6.45 8.64 -0.11
CA ARG A 30 7.48 8.92 -1.12
C ARG A 30 8.18 10.24 -0.85
N VAL A 31 9.41 10.33 -1.34
CA VAL A 31 10.23 11.55 -1.33
C VAL A 31 10.28 12.24 -2.69
N THR A 32 9.89 11.53 -3.76
CA THR A 32 10.11 11.96 -5.14
C THR A 32 9.00 12.84 -5.71
N TYR A 33 7.81 12.79 -5.14
CA TYR A 33 6.67 13.62 -5.52
C TYR A 33 5.71 13.80 -4.34
N SER A 34 4.94 14.89 -4.36
CA SER A 34 3.87 15.17 -3.40
C SER A 34 2.49 14.86 -3.99
N GLY A 35 1.47 14.86 -3.14
CA GLY A 35 0.07 14.66 -3.56
C GLY A 35 -0.74 15.95 -3.58
N ARG A 36 -2.07 15.81 -3.54
CA ARG A 36 -3.06 16.91 -3.56
C ARG A 36 -3.94 16.94 -2.32
N ASP A 37 -3.47 16.31 -1.25
CA ASP A 37 -4.21 16.12 0.00
C ASP A 37 -5.51 15.30 -0.16
N ILE A 38 -5.57 14.39 -1.15
CA ILE A 38 -6.74 13.53 -1.39
C ILE A 38 -6.71 12.29 -0.49
N LEU A 39 -5.57 11.59 -0.45
CA LEU A 39 -5.43 10.37 0.36
C LEU A 39 -5.15 10.69 1.84
N ALA A 40 -4.34 11.72 2.08
CA ALA A 40 -3.90 12.20 3.38
C ALA A 40 -3.24 13.57 3.20
N LYS A 41 -2.86 14.26 4.28
CA LYS A 41 -2.02 15.47 4.17
C LYS A 41 -0.66 15.09 3.57
N ASN A 42 -0.44 15.42 2.30
CA ASN A 42 0.70 15.00 1.51
C ASN A 42 1.14 16.01 0.43
N SER A 43 0.57 17.21 0.37
CA SER A 43 0.86 18.18 -0.69
C SER A 43 2.22 18.87 -0.57
N ARG A 44 2.90 18.74 0.56
CA ARG A 44 4.14 19.46 0.90
C ARG A 44 5.14 18.59 1.65
N PHE A 45 6.42 18.86 1.45
CA PHE A 45 7.51 18.22 2.20
C PHE A 45 7.87 19.05 3.45
N GLU A 46 6.93 19.14 4.38
CA GLU A 46 7.12 19.90 5.63
C GLU A 46 6.54 19.17 6.85
N LYS A 47 6.92 19.62 8.05
CA LYS A 47 6.45 19.03 9.31
C LYS A 47 4.93 19.00 9.35
N GLY A 48 4.36 17.81 9.62
CA GLY A 48 2.91 17.59 9.63
C GLY A 48 2.34 17.01 8.33
N TYR A 49 3.15 16.92 7.27
CA TYR A 49 2.85 16.21 6.02
C TYR A 49 3.76 15.00 5.82
N VAL A 50 4.96 15.05 6.40
CA VAL A 50 5.97 14.00 6.27
C VAL A 50 6.01 13.08 7.48
N ASP A 51 6.44 11.84 7.26
CA ASP A 51 6.83 10.90 8.30
C ASP A 51 8.23 11.20 8.86
N GLU A 52 8.74 10.33 9.73
CA GLU A 52 10.06 10.43 10.34
C GLU A 52 11.24 10.44 9.35
N ARG A 53 11.01 10.03 8.10
CA ARG A 53 12.01 10.01 7.02
C ARG A 53 11.97 11.27 6.16
N GLY A 54 10.97 12.14 6.36
CA GLY A 54 10.72 13.28 5.48
C GLY A 54 9.89 12.93 4.25
N TYR A 55 9.17 11.79 4.24
CA TYR A 55 8.43 11.29 3.08
C TYR A 55 6.94 11.56 3.26
N VAL A 56 6.21 11.87 2.18
CA VAL A 56 4.77 12.18 2.24
C VAL A 56 3.90 10.98 1.81
N PRO A 57 2.72 10.75 2.42
CA PRO A 57 1.83 9.61 2.12
C PRO A 57 1.06 9.82 0.80
N VAL A 58 1.53 9.23 -0.30
CA VAL A 58 0.99 9.51 -1.66
C VAL A 58 0.47 8.30 -2.41
N GLU A 59 0.69 7.08 -1.92
CA GLU A 59 0.11 5.88 -2.53
C GLU A 59 -0.65 5.08 -1.48
N TRP A 60 -1.80 4.53 -1.88
CA TRP A 60 -2.51 3.50 -1.13
C TRP A 60 -2.46 2.19 -1.92
N TRP A 61 -1.80 1.19 -1.35
CA TRP A 61 -1.69 -0.14 -1.95
C TRP A 61 -2.81 -1.04 -1.40
N ILE A 62 -3.56 -1.64 -2.31
CA ILE A 62 -4.77 -2.42 -1.98
C ILE A 62 -4.42 -3.89 -2.09
N MET A 63 -4.64 -4.62 -0.99
CA MET A 63 -4.34 -6.05 -0.88
C MET A 63 -2.93 -6.39 -1.36
N SER A 64 -1.92 -5.61 -0.98
CA SER A 64 -0.54 -5.79 -1.45
C SER A 64 0.26 -6.72 -0.55
N MET A 65 1.06 -7.58 -1.17
CA MET A 65 2.14 -8.35 -0.52
C MET A 65 3.53 -7.74 -0.75
N THR A 66 3.61 -6.66 -1.52
CA THR A 66 4.87 -6.04 -1.93
C THR A 66 5.31 -5.03 -0.87
N GLN A 67 6.57 -5.11 -0.44
CA GLN A 67 7.18 -4.06 0.38
C GLN A 67 7.64 -2.90 -0.51
N ALA A 68 7.35 -1.67 -0.08
CA ALA A 68 7.75 -0.47 -0.80
C ALA A 68 9.29 -0.36 -0.92
N GLY A 69 9.77 -0.20 -2.17
CA GLY A 69 11.19 -0.05 -2.51
C GLY A 69 11.75 1.35 -2.28
N ASN A 70 11.53 1.93 -1.10
CA ASN A 70 12.07 3.25 -0.74
C ASN A 70 13.58 3.17 -0.40
N ALA A 71 14.33 4.25 -0.66
CA ALA A 71 15.76 4.32 -0.32
C ALA A 71 16.00 4.17 1.19
N VAL A 72 15.21 4.87 2.00
CA VAL A 72 15.11 4.62 3.45
C VAL A 72 13.87 3.75 3.70
N LYS A 73 14.09 2.47 3.99
CA LYS A 73 13.04 1.46 4.15
C LYS A 73 12.27 1.66 5.46
N LYS A 74 10.96 1.39 5.41
CA LYS A 74 10.11 1.22 6.59
C LYS A 74 9.53 -0.20 6.57
N ALA A 75 9.64 -0.90 7.69
CA ALA A 75 9.21 -2.30 7.77
C ALA A 75 7.70 -2.41 7.54
N GLY A 76 7.30 -3.33 6.66
CA GLY A 76 5.89 -3.56 6.31
C GLY A 76 5.23 -2.45 5.49
N GLU A 77 5.93 -1.38 5.10
CA GLU A 77 5.36 -0.32 4.26
C GLU A 77 4.92 -0.89 2.91
N GLY A 78 3.66 -0.64 2.54
CA GLY A 78 3.06 -1.17 1.32
C GLY A 78 2.47 -2.58 1.44
N ILE A 79 2.67 -3.28 2.56
CA ILE A 79 2.04 -4.58 2.80
C ILE A 79 0.70 -4.36 3.51
N THR A 80 -0.37 -4.91 2.94
CA THR A 80 -1.72 -4.79 3.50
C THR A 80 -1.86 -5.60 4.79
N ARG A 81 -2.51 -5.01 5.79
CA ARG A 81 -2.88 -5.67 7.03
C ARG A 81 -4.36 -6.07 6.98
N ILE A 82 -4.63 -7.35 7.14
CA ILE A 82 -5.97 -7.93 7.18
C ILE A 82 -6.50 -7.91 8.61
N GLN A 83 -7.76 -7.53 8.77
CA GLN A 83 -8.50 -7.59 10.03
C GLN A 83 -9.22 -8.93 10.12
N LEU A 84 -9.02 -9.62 11.24
CA LEU A 84 -9.70 -10.87 11.57
C LEU A 84 -10.99 -10.60 12.34
N SER A 85 -11.93 -11.55 12.29
CA SER A 85 -13.22 -11.41 12.96
C SER A 85 -13.14 -11.41 14.49
N ASP A 86 -12.04 -11.91 15.06
CA ASP A 86 -11.74 -11.88 16.49
C ASP A 86 -11.06 -10.58 16.96
N GLY A 87 -10.88 -9.61 16.05
CA GLY A 87 -10.24 -8.32 16.31
C GLY A 87 -8.71 -8.34 16.21
N ALA A 88 -8.08 -9.49 15.96
CA ALA A 88 -6.67 -9.55 15.64
C ALA A 88 -6.41 -9.10 14.19
N SER A 89 -5.13 -8.93 13.85
CA SER A 89 -4.73 -8.56 12.50
C SER A 89 -3.39 -9.18 12.12
N LEU A 90 -3.19 -9.39 10.82
CA LEU A 90 -1.95 -9.93 10.25
C LEU A 90 -1.62 -9.30 8.91
N LEU A 91 -0.34 -9.31 8.54
CA LEU A 91 0.07 -8.89 7.21
C LEU A 91 -0.36 -9.92 6.16
N LEU A 92 -0.68 -9.45 4.95
CA LEU A 92 -1.09 -10.33 3.85
C LEU A 92 0.02 -11.33 3.46
N THR A 93 1.29 -10.96 3.66
CA THR A 93 2.43 -11.89 3.50
C THR A 93 2.36 -13.06 4.50
N GLN A 94 2.00 -12.80 5.76
CA GLN A 94 1.79 -13.84 6.76
C GLN A 94 0.54 -14.67 6.44
N ALA A 95 -0.52 -14.02 5.96
CA ALA A 95 -1.75 -14.70 5.56
C ALA A 95 -1.49 -15.67 4.41
N ARG A 96 -0.64 -15.29 3.43
CA ARG A 96 -0.16 -16.17 2.38
C ARG A 96 0.59 -17.37 2.95
N GLU A 97 1.58 -17.15 3.83
CA GLU A 97 2.36 -18.26 4.41
C GLU A 97 1.47 -19.28 5.15
N LEU A 98 0.41 -18.83 5.82
CA LEU A 98 -0.45 -19.68 6.64
C LEU A 98 -1.63 -20.31 5.87
N CYS A 99 -2.18 -19.59 4.89
CA CYS A 99 -3.46 -19.87 4.24
C CYS A 99 -3.41 -19.67 2.71
N GLU A 100 -2.29 -20.03 2.06
CA GLU A 100 -2.10 -19.79 0.63
C GLU A 100 -3.25 -20.33 -0.21
N GLN A 101 -3.64 -21.58 0.04
CA GLN A 101 -4.64 -22.29 -0.75
C GLN A 101 -6.03 -21.67 -0.57
N GLU A 102 -6.40 -21.30 0.65
CA GLU A 102 -7.71 -20.74 0.97
C GLU A 102 -7.89 -19.32 0.40
N LEU A 103 -6.81 -18.56 0.28
CA LEU A 103 -6.85 -17.16 -0.16
C LEU A 103 -6.61 -16.96 -1.65
N PHE A 104 -5.64 -17.68 -2.19
CA PHE A 104 -5.10 -17.42 -3.51
C PHE A 104 -5.24 -18.62 -4.45
N GLY A 105 -5.49 -19.82 -3.91
CA GLY A 105 -5.40 -21.07 -4.65
C GLY A 105 -4.05 -21.17 -5.39
N ASN A 106 -4.10 -21.50 -6.68
CA ASN A 106 -2.89 -21.66 -7.51
C ASN A 106 -2.25 -20.34 -7.98
N PHE A 107 -2.79 -19.18 -7.58
CA PHE A 107 -2.42 -17.88 -8.15
C PHE A 107 -1.61 -16.99 -7.20
N ALA A 108 -1.19 -17.50 -6.04
CA ALA A 108 -0.46 -16.72 -5.03
C ALA A 108 0.79 -16.03 -5.60
N GLN A 109 1.51 -16.70 -6.50
CA GLN A 109 2.71 -16.17 -7.15
C GLN A 109 2.45 -15.07 -8.18
N HIS A 110 1.21 -14.95 -8.68
CA HIS A 110 0.79 -13.97 -9.68
C HIS A 110 -0.09 -12.87 -9.08
N TRP A 111 -0.08 -12.74 -7.76
CA TRP A 111 -0.94 -11.78 -7.08
C TRP A 111 -0.61 -10.34 -7.52
N PRO A 112 -1.61 -9.58 -8.00
CA PRO A 112 -1.36 -8.27 -8.58
C PRO A 112 -1.07 -7.23 -7.51
N LEU A 113 -0.29 -6.22 -7.89
CA LEU A 113 -0.11 -5.02 -7.09
C LEU A 113 -1.08 -3.93 -7.56
N THR A 114 -2.15 -3.71 -6.79
CA THR A 114 -3.14 -2.66 -7.06
C THR A 114 -2.83 -1.41 -6.22
N LYS A 115 -2.87 -0.24 -6.85
CA LYS A 115 -2.50 1.03 -6.20
C LYS A 115 -3.47 2.15 -6.57
N ILE A 116 -3.73 3.03 -5.61
CA ILE A 116 -4.26 4.37 -5.84
C ILE A 116 -3.11 5.35 -5.61
N LEU A 117 -2.87 6.25 -6.55
CA LEU A 117 -1.80 7.24 -6.47
C LEU A 117 -2.42 8.64 -6.39
N ASP A 118 -2.02 9.40 -5.37
CA ASP A 118 -2.29 10.83 -5.26
C ASP A 118 -1.11 11.60 -5.83
N ILE A 119 -1.27 12.08 -7.06
CA ILE A 119 -0.20 12.74 -7.82
C ILE A 119 -0.43 14.24 -7.83
N GLY A 120 0.44 14.95 -7.13
CA GLY A 120 0.54 16.40 -7.08
C GLY A 120 1.94 16.88 -7.41
N GLY A 121 2.27 18.08 -6.91
CA GLY A 121 3.53 18.76 -7.18
C GLY A 121 3.38 20.27 -7.30
N ALA A 122 4.51 20.96 -7.35
CA ALA A 122 4.52 22.41 -7.61
C ALA A 122 4.17 22.67 -9.08
N LYS A 123 3.35 23.69 -9.34
CA LYS A 123 3.05 24.09 -10.72
C LYS A 123 4.32 24.45 -11.48
N VAL A 124 4.42 24.00 -12.73
CA VAL A 124 5.48 24.34 -13.66
C VAL A 124 4.90 25.05 -14.88
N LYS A 125 5.66 26.02 -15.42
CA LYS A 125 5.31 26.62 -16.71
C LYS A 125 5.62 25.64 -17.84
N THR A 126 4.65 25.41 -18.70
CA THR A 126 4.81 24.55 -19.87
C THR A 126 5.37 25.33 -21.05
N SER A 127 5.90 24.61 -22.05
CA SER A 127 6.30 25.19 -23.34
C SER A 127 5.13 25.77 -24.14
N PHE A 128 3.89 25.49 -23.74
CA PHE A 128 2.66 26.03 -24.35
C PHE A 128 2.16 27.30 -23.66
N GLY A 129 2.90 27.83 -22.67
CA GLY A 129 2.52 29.03 -21.93
C GLY A 129 1.45 28.81 -20.85
N THR A 130 1.12 27.55 -20.53
CA THR A 130 0.22 27.18 -19.42
C THR A 130 1.01 26.92 -18.13
N GLU A 131 0.32 26.87 -17.00
CA GLU A 131 0.86 26.36 -15.74
C GLU A 131 0.16 25.06 -15.35
N GLU A 132 0.93 24.00 -15.14
CA GLU A 132 0.41 22.66 -14.85
C GLU A 132 1.13 22.07 -13.64
N VAL A 133 0.42 21.27 -12.84
CA VAL A 133 1.06 20.43 -11.83
C VAL A 133 1.71 19.28 -12.57
N PRO A 134 3.05 19.19 -12.64
CA PRO A 134 3.71 18.18 -13.42
C PRO A 134 3.32 16.81 -12.85
N PRO A 135 3.08 15.81 -13.70
CA PRO A 135 2.99 14.44 -13.23
C PRO A 135 4.33 14.03 -12.58
N ILE A 136 4.33 12.88 -11.90
CA ILE A 136 5.56 12.21 -11.41
C ILE A 136 6.66 12.30 -12.48
N PRO A 137 7.93 12.60 -12.13
CA PRO A 137 9.02 12.63 -13.08
C PRO A 137 8.99 11.41 -14.03
N PRO A 138 9.24 11.61 -15.34
CA PRO A 138 9.29 10.50 -16.28
C PRO A 138 10.21 9.40 -15.79
N HIS A 139 9.71 8.17 -15.78
CA HIS A 139 10.45 6.98 -15.40
C HIS A 139 10.01 5.82 -16.29
N VAL A 140 10.88 4.82 -16.39
CA VAL A 140 10.67 3.63 -17.20
C VAL A 140 10.55 2.44 -16.27
N HIS A 141 9.55 1.61 -16.53
CA HIS A 141 9.47 0.28 -15.93
C HIS A 141 10.06 -0.71 -16.92
N PHE A 142 11.05 -1.47 -16.48
CA PHE A 142 11.40 -2.70 -17.16
C PHE A 142 10.35 -3.74 -16.78
N GLY A 143 9.74 -4.38 -17.78
CA GLY A 143 8.86 -5.53 -17.51
C GLY A 143 9.72 -6.63 -16.90
N GLU A 144 9.49 -6.93 -15.63
CA GLU A 144 9.99 -8.14 -14.98
C GLU A 144 9.00 -9.28 -15.17
#